data_AF-A0A380DLH2-F1
#
_entry.id   AF-A0A380DLH2-F1
#
_cell.length_a   1.000
_cell.length_b   1.000
_cell.length_c   1.000
_cell.angle_alpha   90.00
_cell.angle_beta   90.00
_cell.angle_gamma   90.00
#
_symmetry.space_group_name_H-M   'P 1'
#
loop_
_entity.id
_entity.type
_entity.pdbx_description
1 polymer ?
#
loop_
_entity_poly.entity_id
_entity_poly.type
_entity_poly.pdbx_seq_one_letter_code
_entity_poly.pdbx_strand_id
1 'polypeptide(L)'
;MEPSFSTRQDILDSGETIKDLISDVQIGTSPPSDNSKHYEETQEFIKKIKNKYDIDFITGHSLGGREAVILGMSNGIPNIVVYNPAPISIFSLDPNSPDGKRLLELYKNYKGNITRFVAENDELTENLKKYKHYVFFGNDKVFKNGKGHEMEGF
;
A
#
# COMPACT_ATOMS: atom_id res chain seq x y z
N MET A 1 -15.76 -35.20 10.49
CA MET A 1 -14.65 -34.26 10.73
C MET A 1 -13.44 -34.85 10.05
N GLU A 2 -13.12 -34.42 8.84
CA GLU A 2 -11.87 -34.82 8.20
C GLU A 2 -10.73 -33.95 8.74
N PRO A 3 -9.53 -34.50 8.97
CA PRO A 3 -8.38 -33.71 9.36
C PRO A 3 -7.90 -32.90 8.16
N SER A 4 -7.85 -31.58 8.32
CA SER A 4 -7.23 -30.65 7.38
C SER A 4 -5.73 -30.93 7.32
N PHE A 5 -5.29 -31.73 6.36
CA PHE A 5 -3.88 -31.87 6.04
C PHE A 5 -3.41 -30.61 5.31
N SER A 6 -2.63 -29.78 6.00
CA SER A 6 -1.88 -28.69 5.38
C SER A 6 -0.99 -29.28 4.30
N THR A 7 -1.23 -28.88 3.05
CA THR A 7 -0.43 -29.32 1.91
C THR A 7 0.94 -28.64 1.94
N ARG A 8 1.95 -29.24 1.29
CA ARG A 8 3.28 -28.60 1.16
C ARG A 8 3.18 -27.20 0.54
N GLN A 9 2.17 -26.96 -0.31
CA GLN A 9 1.89 -25.66 -0.90
C GLN A 9 1.46 -24.67 0.18
N ASP A 10 0.49 -25.02 1.04
CA ASP A 10 0.06 -24.15 2.15
C ASP A 10 1.22 -23.74 3.09
N ILE A 11 2.21 -24.61 3.31
CA ILE A 11 3.40 -24.33 4.15
C ILE A 11 4.39 -23.39 3.42
N LEU A 12 4.56 -23.58 2.11
CA LEU A 12 5.40 -22.71 1.28
C LEU A 12 4.77 -21.32 1.15
N ASP A 13 3.46 -21.26 0.87
CA ASP A 13 2.67 -20.03 0.75
C ASP A 13 2.67 -19.26 2.08
N SER A 14 2.54 -19.97 3.22
CA SER A 14 2.67 -19.36 4.55
C SER A 14 4.08 -18.80 4.79
N GLY A 15 5.12 -19.49 4.30
CA GLY A 15 6.50 -19.05 4.40
C GLY A 15 6.84 -17.86 3.52
N GLU A 16 6.23 -17.75 2.33
CA GLU A 16 6.32 -16.59 1.45
C GLU A 16 5.51 -15.41 2.01
N THR A 17 4.27 -15.65 2.48
CA THR A 17 3.44 -14.67 3.19
C THR A 17 4.18 -14.06 4.38
N ILE A 18 4.87 -14.87 5.19
CA ILE A 18 5.66 -14.37 6.32
C ILE A 18 6.90 -13.61 5.85
N LYS A 19 7.53 -13.99 4.74
CA LYS A 19 8.68 -13.26 4.18
C LYS A 19 8.26 -11.91 3.60
N ASP A 20 7.13 -11.85 2.91
CA ASP A 20 6.60 -10.61 2.33
C ASP A 20 6.13 -9.68 3.45
N LEU A 21 5.37 -10.19 4.42
CA LEU A 21 5.03 -9.51 5.68
C LEU A 21 6.26 -8.94 6.39
N ILE A 22 7.32 -9.74 6.52
CA ILE A 22 8.58 -9.29 7.11
C ILE A 22 9.24 -8.24 6.22
N SER A 23 9.31 -8.43 4.91
CA SER A 23 9.96 -7.48 4.00
C SER A 23 9.24 -6.11 3.98
N ASP A 24 7.91 -6.12 4.02
CA ASP A 24 7.06 -4.93 4.01
C ASP A 24 7.04 -4.19 5.34
N VAL A 25 7.25 -4.91 6.45
CA VAL A 25 7.42 -4.35 7.80
C VAL A 25 8.89 -3.95 8.08
N GLN A 26 9.85 -4.67 7.50
CA GLN A 26 11.29 -4.53 7.74
C GLN A 26 11.97 -3.57 6.75
N ILE A 27 11.27 -3.09 5.72
CA ILE A 27 11.60 -1.81 5.07
C ILE A 27 11.19 -0.66 6.01
N GLY A 28 12.00 -0.54 7.05
CA GLY A 28 12.09 0.62 7.92
C GLY A 28 12.73 1.78 7.17
N THR A 29 11.91 2.56 6.48
CA THR A 29 12.08 4.00 6.34
C THR A 29 10.69 4.58 6.23
N SER A 30 10.37 5.58 7.06
CA SER A 30 9.26 6.50 6.80
C SER A 30 9.10 6.72 5.29
N PRO A 31 7.89 6.61 4.69
CA PRO A 31 7.74 6.95 3.29
C PRO A 31 8.43 8.28 3.05
N PRO A 32 9.43 8.30 2.16
CA PRO A 32 10.04 9.55 1.82
C PRO A 32 8.96 10.36 1.08
N SER A 33 9.00 11.69 1.16
CA SER A 33 7.98 12.47 0.43
C SER A 33 8.01 12.14 -1.06
N ASP A 34 6.94 12.49 -1.76
CA ASP A 34 6.79 12.30 -3.21
C ASP A 34 7.92 12.96 -4.04
N ASN A 35 8.73 13.81 -3.42
CA ASN A 35 9.88 14.50 -4.01
C ASN A 35 11.23 13.85 -3.70
N SER A 36 11.24 12.71 -3.03
CA SER A 36 12.48 12.03 -2.68
C SER A 36 13.15 11.37 -3.88
N LYS A 37 14.47 11.16 -3.78
CA LYS A 37 15.26 10.48 -4.81
C LYS A 37 14.74 9.07 -5.12
N HIS A 38 14.16 8.39 -4.14
CA HIS A 38 13.53 7.08 -4.29
C HIS A 38 12.43 7.08 -5.36
N TYR A 39 11.69 8.18 -5.50
CA TYR A 39 10.59 8.31 -6.46
C TYR A 39 10.95 9.04 -7.76
N GLU A 40 12.18 9.53 -7.91
CA GLU A 40 12.57 10.42 -9.01
C GLU A 40 12.29 9.81 -10.39
N GLU A 41 12.77 8.60 -10.64
CA GLU A 41 12.59 7.92 -11.93
C GLU A 41 11.11 7.60 -12.23
N THR A 42 10.37 7.13 -11.22
CA THR A 42 8.93 6.84 -11.37
C THR A 42 8.11 8.10 -11.60
N GLN A 43 8.45 9.20 -10.92
CA GLN A 43 7.83 10.51 -11.14
C GLN A 43 8.08 11.02 -12.55
N GLU A 44 9.32 10.89 -13.06
CA GLU A 44 9.63 11.22 -14.45
C GLU A 44 8.84 10.37 -15.44
N PHE A 45 8.75 9.07 -15.19
CA PHE A 45 7.99 8.15 -16.02
C PHE A 45 6.52 8.53 -16.09
N ILE A 46 5.88 8.79 -14.95
CA ILE A 46 4.48 9.23 -14.88
C ILE A 46 4.31 10.54 -15.65
N LYS A 47 5.19 11.54 -15.46
CA LYS A 47 5.14 12.80 -16.23
C LYS A 47 5.24 12.57 -17.73
N LYS A 48 6.16 11.71 -18.19
CA LYS A 48 6.35 11.39 -19.62
C LYS A 48 5.12 10.73 -20.22
N ILE A 49 4.44 9.85 -19.49
CA ILE A 49 3.18 9.23 -19.94
C ILE A 49 2.05 10.25 -19.95
N LYS A 50 1.86 11.03 -18.88
CA LYS A 50 0.81 12.05 -18.76
C LYS A 50 0.87 13.12 -19.85
N ASN A 51 2.05 13.39 -20.41
CA ASN A 51 2.21 14.31 -21.53
C ASN A 51 1.61 13.77 -22.85
N LYS A 52 1.26 12.48 -22.92
CA LYS A 52 0.77 11.82 -24.14
C LYS A 52 -0.57 11.10 -23.94
N TYR A 53 -0.82 10.62 -22.74
CA TYR A 53 -1.97 9.78 -22.40
C TYR A 53 -2.55 10.20 -21.07
N ASP A 54 -3.86 10.13 -20.95
CA ASP A 54 -4.52 10.19 -19.66
C ASP A 54 -4.22 8.89 -18.89
N ILE A 55 -3.96 9.03 -17.59
CA ILE A 55 -3.76 7.89 -16.68
C ILE A 55 -5.00 7.80 -15.79
N ASP A 56 -5.83 6.80 -16.06
CA ASP A 56 -7.09 6.59 -15.32
C ASP A 56 -6.86 6.03 -13.93
N PHE A 57 -5.89 5.11 -13.78
CA PHE A 57 -5.60 4.50 -12.51
C PHE A 57 -4.12 4.15 -12.30
N ILE A 58 -3.73 4.06 -11.03
CA ILE A 58 -2.45 3.49 -10.57
C ILE A 58 -2.74 2.41 -9.52
N THR A 59 -1.94 1.36 -9.52
CA THR A 59 -2.10 0.19 -8.66
C THR A 59 -0.78 -0.32 -8.12
N GLY A 60 -0.87 -1.11 -7.05
CA GLY A 60 0.25 -1.82 -6.45
C GLY A 60 -0.24 -2.75 -5.33
N HIS A 61 0.58 -3.73 -5.02
CA HIS A 61 0.39 -4.64 -3.88
C HIS A 61 1.40 -4.30 -2.79
N SER A 62 1.00 -4.47 -1.53
CA SER A 62 1.82 -4.26 -0.34
C SER A 62 2.63 -2.97 -0.34
N LEU A 63 3.97 -3.01 -0.27
CA LEU A 63 4.83 -1.83 -0.38
C LEU A 63 4.54 -1.04 -1.65
N GLY A 64 4.42 -1.71 -2.80
CA GLY A 64 4.06 -1.08 -4.06
C GLY A 64 2.67 -0.41 -4.00
N GLY A 65 1.74 -0.95 -3.21
CA GLY A 65 0.44 -0.34 -2.93
C GLY A 65 0.57 0.98 -2.15
N ARG A 66 1.44 1.01 -1.13
CA ARG A 66 1.76 2.24 -0.39
C ARG A 66 2.34 3.31 -1.31
N GLU A 67 3.27 2.92 -2.17
CA GLU A 67 3.92 3.83 -3.11
C GLU A 67 2.96 4.33 -4.19
N ALA A 68 2.09 3.45 -4.71
CA ALA A 68 1.03 3.82 -5.64
C ALA A 68 0.08 4.86 -5.04
N VAL A 69 -0.23 4.77 -3.73
CA VAL A 69 -1.01 5.79 -3.02
C VAL A 69 -0.29 7.14 -3.03
N ILE A 70 0.99 7.18 -2.64
CA ILE A 70 1.77 8.44 -2.55
C ILE A 70 1.91 9.07 -3.94
N LEU A 71 2.35 8.28 -4.93
CA LEU A 71 2.58 8.74 -6.30
C LEU A 71 1.29 9.11 -7.01
N GLY A 72 0.21 8.36 -6.78
CA GLY A 72 -1.10 8.66 -7.34
C GLY A 72 -1.65 9.99 -6.86
N MET A 73 -1.55 10.26 -5.55
CA MET A 73 -1.95 11.55 -4.98
C MET A 73 -1.09 12.70 -5.51
N SER A 74 0.25 12.53 -5.53
CA SER A 74 1.20 13.52 -6.02
C SER A 74 0.96 13.91 -7.48
N ASN A 75 0.58 12.94 -8.32
CA ASN A 75 0.32 13.16 -9.73
C ASN A 75 -1.14 13.44 -10.06
N GLY A 76 -2.04 13.50 -9.07
CA GLY A 76 -3.47 13.71 -9.31
C GLY A 76 -4.09 12.66 -10.24
N ILE A 77 -3.65 11.40 -10.13
CA ILE A 77 -4.26 10.27 -10.86
C ILE A 77 -5.67 10.04 -10.28
N PRO A 78 -6.74 9.96 -11.09
CA PRO A 78 -8.11 9.96 -10.55
C PRO A 78 -8.46 8.75 -9.69
N ASN A 79 -7.91 7.58 -9.99
CA ASN A 79 -8.21 6.35 -9.27
C ASN A 79 -6.92 5.67 -8.77
N ILE A 80 -6.82 5.50 -7.46
CA ILE A 80 -5.78 4.71 -6.83
C ILE A 80 -6.45 3.44 -6.33
N VAL A 81 -6.06 2.29 -6.89
CA VAL A 81 -6.65 0.99 -6.59
C VAL A 81 -5.52 0.08 -6.14
N VAL A 82 -5.49 -0.33 -4.89
CA VAL A 82 -4.34 -1.05 -4.32
C VAL A 82 -4.78 -2.27 -3.54
N TYR A 83 -3.92 -3.28 -3.45
CA TYR A 83 -4.21 -4.60 -2.90
C TYR A 83 -3.32 -4.86 -1.68
N ASN A 84 -3.92 -5.17 -0.53
CA ASN A 84 -3.25 -5.33 0.76
C ASN A 84 -2.10 -4.32 0.97
N PRO A 85 -2.31 -3.00 0.76
CA PRO A 85 -1.21 -2.04 0.74
C PRO A 85 -0.57 -1.92 2.13
N ALA A 86 0.75 -1.76 2.18
CA ALA A 86 1.45 -1.45 3.43
C ALA A 86 0.98 -0.08 3.98
N PRO A 87 0.87 0.07 5.32
CA PRO A 87 0.47 1.34 5.90
C PRO A 87 1.58 2.40 5.83
N ILE A 88 1.18 3.64 6.11
CA ILE A 88 2.09 4.75 6.38
C ILE A 88 2.24 4.92 7.89
N SER A 89 3.47 5.03 8.39
CA SER A 89 3.74 5.28 9.81
C SER A 89 3.33 6.69 10.21
N ILE A 90 2.75 6.87 11.40
CA ILE A 90 2.40 8.19 11.94
C ILE A 90 3.63 9.08 12.13
N PHE A 91 4.80 8.49 12.36
CA PHE A 91 6.05 9.24 12.51
C PHE A 91 6.44 9.91 11.19
N SER A 92 6.02 9.32 10.08
CA SER A 92 6.20 9.86 8.73
C SER A 92 5.11 10.85 8.35
N LEU A 93 4.05 10.96 9.17
CA LEU A 93 2.97 11.94 9.04
C LEU A 93 3.10 13.05 10.10
N ASP A 94 4.29 13.27 10.65
CA ASP A 94 4.52 14.39 11.56
C ASP A 94 4.27 15.72 10.83
N PRO A 95 3.23 16.49 11.20
CA PRO A 95 2.89 17.75 10.53
C PRO A 95 3.98 18.82 10.72
N ASN A 96 4.90 18.63 11.66
CA ASN A 96 6.03 19.53 11.88
C ASN A 96 7.25 19.19 11.00
N SER A 97 7.26 18.00 10.38
CA SER A 97 8.27 17.61 9.41
C SER A 97 7.87 18.05 8.00
N PRO A 98 8.81 18.51 7.14
CA PRO A 98 8.51 18.87 5.75
C PRO A 98 7.83 17.73 4.98
N ASP A 99 8.33 16.51 5.13
CA ASP A 99 7.81 15.34 4.43
C ASP A 99 6.43 14.91 4.93
N GLY A 100 6.23 14.88 6.25
CA GLY A 100 4.93 14.55 6.84
C GLY A 100 3.86 15.60 6.53
N LYS A 101 4.21 16.89 6.61
CA LYS A 101 3.33 17.97 6.16
C LYS A 101 2.94 17.81 4.70
N ARG A 102 3.90 17.50 3.82
CA ARG A 102 3.66 17.28 2.39
C ARG A 102 2.69 16.11 2.15
N LEU A 103 2.90 14.96 2.79
CA LEU A 103 2.01 13.80 2.65
C LEU A 103 0.58 14.09 3.13
N LEU A 104 0.43 14.81 4.24
CA LEU A 104 -0.87 15.23 4.75
C LEU A 104 -1.58 16.23 3.81
N GLU A 105 -0.83 17.17 3.24
CA GLU A 105 -1.35 18.12 2.24
C GLU A 105 -1.79 17.42 0.95
N LEU A 106 -1.02 16.45 0.47
CA LEU A 106 -1.40 15.62 -0.67
C LEU A 106 -2.73 14.91 -0.40
N TYR A 107 -2.84 14.22 0.73
CA TYR A 107 -4.07 13.51 1.09
C TYR A 107 -5.27 14.45 1.23
N LYS A 108 -5.09 15.60 1.90
CA LYS A 108 -6.16 16.60 2.09
C LYS A 108 -6.66 17.20 0.77
N ASN A 109 -5.75 17.42 -0.18
CA ASN A 109 -6.07 18.09 -1.45
C ASN A 109 -6.47 17.12 -2.56
N TYR A 110 -6.18 15.83 -2.41
CA TYR A 110 -6.51 14.82 -3.39
C TYR A 110 -8.03 14.74 -3.63
N LYS A 111 -8.43 14.75 -4.90
CA LYS A 111 -9.84 14.78 -5.35
C LYS A 111 -10.31 13.47 -5.97
N GLY A 112 -9.40 12.53 -6.18
CA GLY A 112 -9.69 11.22 -6.73
C GLY A 112 -10.17 10.24 -5.67
N ASN A 113 -10.26 8.97 -6.08
CA ASN A 113 -10.63 7.87 -5.20
C ASN A 113 -9.39 7.07 -4.78
N ILE A 114 -9.37 6.63 -3.53
CA ILE A 114 -8.39 5.65 -3.02
C ILE A 114 -9.18 4.45 -2.53
N THR A 115 -9.10 3.34 -3.28
CA THR A 115 -9.75 2.07 -2.96
C THR A 115 -8.69 1.05 -2.57
N ARG A 116 -8.81 0.53 -1.36
CA ARG A 116 -7.91 -0.50 -0.83
C ARG A 116 -8.66 -1.81 -0.77
N PHE A 117 -8.28 -2.75 -1.62
CA PHE A 117 -8.75 -4.11 -1.56
C PHE A 117 -7.93 -4.84 -0.50
N VAL A 118 -8.60 -5.40 0.50
CA VAL A 118 -7.97 -6.01 1.67
C VAL A 118 -8.51 -7.41 1.85
N ALA A 119 -7.65 -8.41 1.98
CA ALA A 119 -8.05 -9.77 2.32
C ALA A 119 -8.39 -9.85 3.82
N GLU A 120 -9.42 -10.62 4.20
CA GLU A 120 -9.88 -10.68 5.59
C GLU A 120 -8.82 -11.19 6.57
N ASN A 121 -7.97 -12.13 6.14
CA ASN A 121 -6.91 -12.73 6.96
C ASN A 121 -5.54 -12.13 6.62
N ASP A 122 -5.49 -10.91 6.11
CA ASP A 122 -4.23 -10.20 5.92
C ASP A 122 -3.61 -9.86 7.29
N GLU A 123 -2.72 -10.75 7.76
CA GLU A 123 -2.02 -10.60 9.03
C GLU A 123 -1.24 -9.28 9.12
N LEU A 124 -0.74 -8.73 8.00
CA LEU A 124 -0.06 -7.43 7.97
C LEU A 124 -1.05 -6.35 8.38
N THR A 125 -2.19 -6.30 7.70
CA THR A 125 -3.22 -5.31 7.96
C THR A 125 -3.82 -5.50 9.35
N GLU A 126 -4.13 -6.73 9.77
CA GLU A 126 -4.71 -7.01 11.08
C GLU A 126 -3.77 -6.72 12.25
N ASN A 127 -2.48 -7.07 12.13
CA ASN A 127 -1.51 -6.81 13.18
C ASN A 127 -1.13 -5.34 13.22
N LEU A 128 -0.96 -4.67 12.08
CA LEU A 128 -0.61 -3.25 12.04
C LEU A 128 -1.77 -2.33 12.44
N LYS A 129 -3.04 -2.70 12.15
CA LYS A 129 -4.21 -1.97 12.66
C LYS A 129 -4.29 -1.93 14.19
N LYS A 130 -3.71 -2.91 14.90
CA LYS A 130 -3.63 -2.92 16.38
C LYS A 130 -2.64 -1.89 16.92
N TYR A 131 -1.64 -1.49 16.13
CA TYR A 131 -0.69 -0.45 16.50
C TYR A 131 -1.21 0.92 16.08
N LYS A 132 -1.45 1.80 17.06
CA LYS A 132 -1.91 3.19 16.84
C LYS A 132 -0.93 4.08 16.05
N HIS A 133 0.18 3.51 15.59
CA HIS A 133 1.25 4.20 14.89
C HIS A 133 1.21 4.05 13.37
N TYR A 134 0.15 3.47 12.81
CA TYR A 134 0.00 3.27 11.38
C TYR A 134 -1.33 3.83 10.88
N VAL A 135 -1.28 4.42 9.69
CA VAL A 135 -2.42 5.04 9.01
C VAL A 135 -2.52 4.47 7.61
N PHE A 136 -3.75 4.16 7.21
CA PHE A 136 -4.06 3.82 5.82
C PHE A 136 -4.94 4.92 5.22
N PHE A 137 -4.56 5.43 4.06
CA PHE A 137 -5.36 6.40 3.32
C PHE A 137 -6.40 5.70 2.45
N GLY A 138 -7.60 6.29 2.32
CA GLY A 138 -8.66 5.72 1.50
C GLY A 138 -9.54 4.66 2.17
N ASN A 139 -10.42 4.09 1.36
CA ASN A 139 -11.51 3.22 1.82
C ASN A 139 -11.20 1.73 1.61
N ASP A 140 -11.50 0.92 2.61
CA ASP A 140 -11.37 -0.54 2.54
C ASP A 140 -12.53 -1.18 1.75
N LYS A 141 -12.17 -2.18 0.95
CA LYS A 141 -13.05 -3.18 0.34
C LYS A 141 -12.51 -4.54 0.75
N VAL A 142 -13.13 -5.12 1.78
CA VAL A 142 -12.67 -6.36 2.42
C VAL A 142 -13.20 -7.57 1.65
N PHE A 143 -12.32 -8.48 1.25
CA PHE A 143 -12.65 -9.77 0.65
C PHE A 143 -12.62 -10.88 1.69
N LYS A 144 -13.76 -11.58 1.80
CA LYS A 144 -13.94 -12.68 2.74
C LYS A 144 -13.77 -14.03 2.05
N ASN A 145 -12.53 -14.35 1.69
CA ASN A 145 -12.19 -15.52 0.90
C ASN A 145 -11.19 -16.47 1.60
N GLY A 146 -10.92 -16.24 2.88
CA GLY A 146 -9.96 -17.02 3.66
C GLY A 146 -8.48 -16.78 3.30
N LYS A 147 -8.18 -15.88 2.35
CA LYS A 147 -6.82 -15.61 1.87
C LYS A 147 -6.13 -14.52 2.69
N GLY A 148 -4.80 -14.53 2.65
CA GLY A 148 -3.91 -13.68 3.44
C GLY A 148 -3.37 -12.48 2.67
N HIS A 149 -2.12 -12.10 2.98
CA HIS A 149 -1.49 -10.89 2.44
C HIS A 149 -1.23 -10.95 0.92
N GLU A 150 -1.05 -12.14 0.37
CA GLU A 150 -0.65 -12.36 -1.02
C GLU A 150 -1.67 -11.94 -2.08
N MET A 151 -1.17 -11.68 -3.29
CA MET A 151 -2.00 -11.28 -4.44
C MET A 151 -2.92 -12.41 -4.93
N GLU A 152 -2.63 -13.68 -4.61
CA GLU A 152 -3.48 -14.83 -4.94
C GLU A 152 -4.90 -14.76 -4.36
N GLY A 153 -5.11 -13.84 -3.41
CA GLY A 153 -6.42 -13.57 -2.81
C GLY A 153 -7.31 -12.59 -3.56
N PHE A 154 -6.97 -12.13 -4.77
CA PHE A 154 -7.74 -11.09 -5.48
C PHE A 154 -8.10 -11.45 -6.92
#